data_AF-A0A938KV61-F1
#
_entry.id   AF-A0A938KV61-F1
#
_cell.length_a   1.000
_cell.length_b   1.000
_cell.length_c   1.000
_cell.angle_alpha   90.00
_cell.angle_beta   90.00
_cell.angle_gamma   90.00
#
_symmetry.space_group_name_H-M   'P 1'
#
loop_
_entity.id
_entity.type
_entity.pdbx_description
1 polymer ?
#
loop_
_entity_poly.entity_id
_entity_poly.type
_entity_poly.pdbx_seq_one_letter_code
_entity_poly.pdbx_strand_id
1 'polypeptide(L)'
;MRHKTRFSPYFDRMKSNRIAGIAALLLGALLFLSFPALANAPTIAPDVRAWSVVPPLVAIVMALVLREVYLSLLLAVLSGAWILAAEHYGLINGLIIGLLRVIDTYVMKALWDKDHLSVIVFSMLIGGMVTLLSRNGGMQGVVHYLTRWAKDARSGQWVTWLLGIVIFFDDYANTLLVGNTMRPVTDRLRISRAKLAYLVDATAAPVASVAFISTWIGAELGYIQGGLDKIGELNMSAYQVFMASVPYSFYAWLMIAFMAIVIYRQRDFGPMLSSERRARQHGVGSSSEAVSREANAEFEMKTGISSKAYQAIVPVLTVVVGVVAGLLVTGWDAALWSDASKGLTVKLSGIVGGADSFKSLLYGSFAGCC
;
A
#
# COMPACT_ATOMS: atom_id res chain seq x y z
N MET A 1 -0.94 49.62 -24.89
CA MET A 1 0.14 48.61 -25.04
C MET A 1 -0.08 47.51 -24.00
N ARG A 2 -0.31 46.27 -24.46
CA ARG A 2 -0.79 45.14 -23.64
C ARG A 2 0.32 44.56 -22.76
N HIS A 3 0.08 44.53 -21.44
CA HIS A 3 0.82 43.73 -20.47
C HIS A 3 0.58 42.24 -20.72
N LYS A 4 1.63 41.49 -21.11
CA LYS A 4 1.60 40.02 -21.12
C LYS A 4 1.76 39.51 -19.69
N THR A 5 0.70 38.93 -19.15
CA THR A 5 0.75 38.09 -17.94
C THR A 5 1.54 36.82 -18.27
N ARG A 6 2.72 36.66 -17.64
CA ARG A 6 3.44 35.37 -17.62
C ARG A 6 2.59 34.39 -16.81
N PHE A 7 1.88 33.50 -17.50
CA PHE A 7 1.28 32.33 -16.87
C PHE A 7 2.38 31.45 -16.27
N SER A 8 2.08 30.93 -15.09
CA SER A 8 2.95 30.09 -14.27
C SER A 8 3.47 28.84 -15.03
N PRO A 9 4.74 28.45 -14.86
CA PRO A 9 5.34 27.24 -15.47
C PRO A 9 4.63 25.92 -15.09
N TYR A 10 3.66 25.97 -14.17
CA TYR A 10 2.83 24.83 -13.79
C TYR A 10 1.77 24.47 -14.84
N PHE A 11 1.21 25.47 -15.54
CA PHE A 11 0.13 25.24 -16.51
C PHE A 11 0.64 24.66 -17.84
N ASP A 12 1.86 25.04 -18.25
CA ASP A 12 2.52 24.48 -19.43
C ASP A 12 2.98 23.03 -19.21
N ARG A 13 3.34 22.64 -17.97
CA ARG A 13 3.62 21.23 -17.61
C ARG A 13 2.39 20.32 -17.76
N MET A 14 1.19 20.81 -17.43
CA MET A 14 -0.05 20.03 -17.59
C MET A 14 -0.38 19.76 -19.07
N LYS A 15 -0.20 20.76 -19.97
CA LYS A 15 -0.38 20.54 -21.41
C LYS A 15 0.68 19.61 -22.00
N SER A 16 1.93 19.74 -21.57
CA SER A 16 3.04 18.88 -21.97
C SER A 16 2.81 17.42 -21.57
N ASN A 17 2.29 17.14 -20.37
CA ASN A 17 1.97 15.78 -19.92
C ASN A 17 0.82 15.13 -20.70
N ARG A 18 -0.19 15.91 -21.13
CA ARG A 18 -1.26 15.38 -22.00
C ARG A 18 -0.77 15.03 -23.40
N ILE A 19 0.14 15.85 -23.96
CA ILE A 19 0.78 15.58 -25.25
C ILE A 19 1.74 14.38 -25.13
N ALA A 20 2.47 14.25 -24.02
CA ALA A 20 3.33 13.10 -23.74
C ALA A 20 2.51 11.80 -23.55
N GLY A 21 1.34 11.88 -22.91
CA GLY A 21 0.43 10.74 -22.76
C GLY A 21 -0.20 10.29 -24.08
N ILE A 22 -0.61 11.24 -24.93
CA ILE A 22 -1.09 10.94 -26.29
C ILE A 22 0.06 10.41 -27.16
N ALA A 23 1.26 10.99 -27.06
CA ALA A 23 2.44 10.51 -27.76
C ALA A 23 2.88 9.13 -27.27
N ALA A 24 2.74 8.79 -25.99
CA ALA A 24 3.05 7.47 -25.45
C ALA A 24 2.00 6.41 -25.82
N LEU A 25 0.71 6.78 -25.89
CA LEU A 25 -0.35 5.96 -26.46
C LEU A 25 -0.09 5.70 -27.95
N LEU A 26 0.30 6.73 -28.71
CA LEU A 26 0.63 6.63 -30.12
C LEU A 26 1.93 5.88 -30.36
N LEU A 27 2.97 6.04 -29.53
CA LEU A 27 4.25 5.34 -29.61
C LEU A 27 4.11 3.88 -29.14
N GLY A 28 3.28 3.63 -28.12
CA GLY A 28 2.89 2.29 -27.69
C GLY A 28 2.12 1.58 -28.79
N ALA A 29 1.17 2.25 -29.44
CA ALA A 29 0.48 1.74 -30.63
C ALA A 29 1.40 1.59 -31.85
N LEU A 30 2.36 2.50 -32.08
CA LEU A 30 3.31 2.45 -33.20
C LEU A 30 4.38 1.37 -33.03
N LEU A 31 4.92 1.18 -31.82
CA LEU A 31 5.83 0.08 -31.49
C LEU A 31 5.09 -1.26 -31.57
N PHE A 32 3.78 -1.27 -31.28
CA PHE A 32 2.92 -2.43 -31.52
C PHE A 32 2.66 -2.72 -33.00
N LEU A 33 2.38 -1.67 -33.79
CA LEU A 33 2.07 -1.76 -35.21
C LEU A 33 3.31 -1.92 -36.10
N SER A 34 4.53 -1.78 -35.54
CA SER A 34 5.81 -1.94 -36.25
C SER A 34 6.46 -3.33 -36.11
N PHE A 35 5.75 -4.30 -35.53
CA PHE A 35 6.07 -5.73 -35.65
C PHE A 35 5.27 -6.53 -36.71
N PRO A 36 4.90 -6.00 -37.91
CA PRO A 36 4.25 -6.78 -38.96
C PRO A 36 5.24 -7.58 -39.82
N ALA A 37 6.55 -7.56 -39.52
CA ALA A 37 7.51 -8.46 -40.15
C ALA A 37 7.26 -9.95 -39.81
N LEU A 38 6.31 -10.24 -38.92
CA LEU A 38 5.82 -11.58 -38.60
C LEU A 38 4.36 -11.80 -39.03
N ALA A 39 3.82 -10.99 -39.94
CA ALA A 39 2.43 -11.14 -40.42
C ALA A 39 2.25 -12.22 -41.52
N ASN A 40 3.34 -12.82 -42.01
CA ASN A 40 3.30 -13.89 -43.01
C ASN A 40 3.89 -15.23 -42.50
N ALA A 41 4.18 -15.35 -41.20
CA ALA A 41 4.54 -16.63 -40.58
C ALA A 41 3.26 -17.26 -39.99
N PRO A 42 3.11 -18.60 -40.06
CA PRO A 42 1.90 -19.28 -39.60
C PRO A 42 1.66 -18.93 -38.12
N THR A 43 0.57 -18.18 -37.88
CA THR A 43 -0.06 -17.89 -36.58
C THR A 43 0.78 -18.24 -35.35
N ILE A 44 1.85 -17.49 -35.10
CA ILE A 44 2.54 -17.54 -33.81
C ILE A 44 1.74 -16.63 -32.89
N ALA A 45 0.71 -17.20 -32.27
CA ALA A 45 0.09 -16.59 -31.10
C ALA A 45 1.18 -16.14 -30.11
N PRO A 46 1.07 -14.94 -29.51
CA PRO A 46 2.02 -14.53 -28.49
C PRO A 46 1.99 -15.56 -27.36
N ASP A 47 3.15 -16.16 -27.02
CA ASP A 47 3.26 -17.06 -25.87
C ASP A 47 2.90 -16.27 -24.61
N VAL A 48 1.69 -16.50 -24.09
CA VAL A 48 1.12 -15.80 -22.94
C VAL A 48 2.05 -15.83 -21.74
N ARG A 49 2.89 -16.88 -21.61
CA ARG A 49 3.87 -17.00 -20.53
C ARG A 49 4.95 -15.93 -20.64
N ALA A 50 5.55 -15.77 -21.83
CA ALA A 50 6.58 -14.75 -22.07
C ALA A 50 6.03 -13.31 -22.01
N TRP A 51 4.74 -13.12 -22.33
CA TRP A 51 4.10 -11.79 -22.39
C TRP A 51 3.39 -11.38 -21.10
N SER A 52 3.33 -12.26 -20.10
CA SER A 52 2.71 -12.01 -18.78
C SER A 52 3.34 -10.84 -18.00
N VAL A 53 4.57 -10.44 -18.32
CA VAL A 53 5.27 -9.29 -17.71
C VAL A 53 4.81 -7.95 -18.31
N VAL A 54 4.19 -7.96 -19.49
CA VAL A 54 3.79 -6.74 -20.20
C VAL A 54 2.77 -5.92 -19.39
N PRO A 55 1.68 -6.49 -18.85
CA PRO A 55 0.71 -5.71 -18.08
C PRO A 55 1.30 -4.94 -16.88
N PRO A 56 2.07 -5.56 -15.96
CA PRO A 56 2.66 -4.81 -14.86
C PRO A 56 3.69 -3.79 -15.34
N LEU A 57 4.44 -4.07 -16.41
CA LEU A 57 5.37 -3.09 -16.99
C LEU A 57 4.64 -1.87 -17.56
N VAL A 58 3.54 -2.09 -18.29
CA VAL A 58 2.66 -1.02 -18.79
C VAL A 58 2.12 -0.19 -17.63
N ALA A 59 1.67 -0.83 -16.54
CA ALA A 59 1.19 -0.13 -15.36
C ALA A 59 2.25 0.84 -14.81
N ILE A 60 3.49 0.35 -14.61
CA ILE A 60 4.59 1.15 -14.03
C ILE A 60 5.01 2.28 -14.97
N VAL A 61 5.27 1.97 -16.24
CA VAL A 61 5.75 2.95 -17.22
C VAL A 61 4.70 4.04 -17.44
N MET A 62 3.43 3.65 -17.62
CA MET A 62 2.35 4.62 -17.81
C MET A 62 2.10 5.45 -16.56
N ALA A 63 2.24 4.87 -15.35
CA ALA A 63 2.09 5.64 -14.12
C ALA A 63 3.16 6.74 -14.00
N LEU A 64 4.40 6.46 -14.43
CA LEU A 64 5.48 7.45 -14.43
C LEU A 64 5.30 8.53 -15.52
N VAL A 65 4.82 8.15 -16.71
CA VAL A 65 4.63 9.05 -17.85
C VAL A 65 3.39 9.93 -17.67
N LEU A 66 2.24 9.30 -17.39
CA LEU A 66 0.95 9.96 -17.27
C LEU A 66 0.81 10.69 -15.94
N ARG A 67 1.50 10.21 -14.89
CA ARG A 67 1.31 10.64 -13.50
C ARG A 67 -0.12 10.45 -13.01
N GLU A 68 -0.83 9.48 -13.61
CA GLU A 68 -2.22 9.15 -13.35
C GLU A 68 -2.33 7.64 -13.11
N VAL A 69 -2.53 7.24 -11.87
CA VAL A 69 -2.50 5.81 -11.46
C VAL A 69 -3.68 5.05 -12.07
N TYR A 70 -4.89 5.61 -11.98
CA TYR A 70 -6.11 4.95 -12.45
C TYR A 70 -6.08 4.64 -13.95
N LEU A 71 -5.65 5.60 -14.77
CA LEU A 71 -5.53 5.42 -16.22
C LEU A 71 -4.45 4.38 -16.57
N SER A 72 -3.35 4.37 -15.82
CA SER A 72 -2.25 3.42 -16.02
C SER A 72 -2.65 1.99 -15.70
N LEU A 73 -3.45 1.79 -14.64
CA LEU A 73 -4.04 0.49 -14.30
C LEU A 73 -5.04 0.02 -15.37
N LEU A 74 -5.87 0.92 -15.90
CA LEU A 74 -6.77 0.59 -17.01
C LEU A 74 -6.00 0.11 -18.25
N LEU A 75 -4.93 0.82 -18.63
CA LEU A 75 -4.08 0.44 -19.76
C LEU A 75 -3.38 -0.90 -19.52
N ALA A 76 -2.96 -1.18 -18.29
CA ALA A 76 -2.38 -2.47 -17.92
C ALA A 76 -3.38 -3.61 -18.08
N VAL A 77 -4.60 -3.47 -17.54
CA VAL A 77 -5.67 -4.48 -17.69
C VAL A 77 -6.04 -4.66 -19.17
N LEU A 78 -6.13 -3.57 -19.94
CA LEU A 78 -6.36 -3.62 -21.38
C LEU A 78 -5.26 -4.40 -22.11
N SER A 79 -4.00 -4.16 -21.77
CA SER A 79 -2.87 -4.88 -22.36
C SER A 79 -2.92 -6.38 -22.04
N GLY A 80 -3.29 -6.76 -20.81
CA GLY A 80 -3.46 -8.15 -20.42
C GLY A 80 -4.63 -8.83 -21.14
N ALA A 81 -5.79 -8.16 -21.19
CA ALA A 81 -6.95 -8.64 -21.92
C ALA A 81 -6.67 -8.80 -23.42
N TRP A 82 -5.91 -7.88 -23.99
CA TRP A 82 -5.47 -7.93 -25.38
C TRP A 82 -4.52 -9.10 -25.65
N ILE A 83 -3.52 -9.36 -24.78
CA ILE A 83 -2.61 -10.52 -24.94
C ILE A 83 -3.39 -11.83 -24.94
N LEU A 84 -4.33 -11.99 -24.01
CA LEU A 84 -5.17 -13.19 -23.93
C LEU A 84 -6.10 -13.33 -25.14
N ALA A 85 -6.65 -12.24 -25.66
CA ALA A 85 -7.50 -12.27 -26.84
C ALA A 85 -6.69 -12.46 -28.15
N ALA A 86 -5.46 -11.94 -28.22
CA ALA A 86 -4.59 -12.04 -29.38
C ALA A 86 -4.14 -13.48 -29.65
N GLU A 87 -4.01 -14.31 -28.60
CA GLU A 87 -3.72 -15.74 -28.72
C GLU A 87 -4.79 -16.48 -29.56
N HIS A 88 -6.06 -16.16 -29.35
CA HIS A 88 -7.17 -16.89 -29.98
C HIS A 88 -7.72 -16.24 -31.25
N TYR A 89 -7.65 -14.92 -31.37
CA TYR A 89 -8.33 -14.16 -32.44
C TYR A 89 -7.36 -13.39 -33.35
N GLY A 90 -6.05 -13.46 -33.10
CA GLY A 90 -5.03 -12.69 -33.81
C GLY A 90 -4.89 -11.26 -33.31
N LEU A 91 -3.81 -10.57 -33.71
CA LEU A 91 -3.39 -9.29 -33.11
C LEU A 91 -4.44 -8.17 -33.21
N ILE A 92 -5.00 -7.96 -34.42
CA ILE A 92 -5.92 -6.84 -34.72
C ILE A 92 -7.30 -7.09 -34.10
N ASN A 93 -7.88 -8.26 -34.35
CA ASN A 93 -9.19 -8.60 -33.80
C ASN A 93 -9.12 -8.78 -32.27
N GLY A 94 -8.01 -9.30 -31.77
CA GLY A 94 -7.74 -9.41 -30.33
C GLY A 94 -7.75 -8.07 -29.61
N LEU A 95 -7.43 -6.95 -30.27
CA LEU A 95 -7.47 -5.62 -29.64
C LEU A 95 -8.90 -5.16 -29.37
N ILE A 96 -9.77 -5.29 -30.37
CA ILE A 96 -11.18 -4.95 -30.24
C ILE A 96 -11.85 -5.90 -29.25
N ILE A 97 -11.62 -7.21 -29.39
CA ILE A 97 -12.20 -8.22 -28.50
C ILE A 97 -11.68 -8.03 -27.07
N GLY A 98 -10.38 -7.84 -26.89
CA GLY A 98 -9.76 -7.61 -25.58
C GLY A 98 -10.37 -6.41 -24.86
N LEU A 99 -10.57 -5.29 -25.56
CA LEU A 99 -11.24 -4.10 -25.01
C LEU A 99 -12.66 -4.42 -24.52
N LEU A 100 -13.45 -5.12 -25.33
CA LEU A 100 -14.80 -5.52 -24.94
C LEU A 100 -14.78 -6.48 -23.73
N ARG A 101 -13.80 -7.40 -23.70
CA ARG A 101 -13.60 -8.37 -22.62
C ARG A 101 -13.25 -7.74 -21.29
N VAL A 102 -12.57 -6.59 -21.27
CA VAL A 102 -12.34 -5.83 -20.03
C VAL A 102 -13.69 -5.52 -19.36
N ILE A 103 -14.65 -5.02 -20.12
CA ILE A 103 -15.94 -4.58 -19.58
C ILE A 103 -16.86 -5.77 -19.29
N ASP A 104 -17.09 -6.65 -20.27
CA ASP A 104 -18.12 -7.69 -20.16
C ASP A 104 -17.70 -8.92 -19.34
N THR A 105 -16.39 -9.18 -19.23
CA THR A 105 -15.86 -10.43 -18.67
C THR A 105 -15.03 -10.13 -17.43
N TYR A 106 -13.94 -9.35 -17.55
CA TYR A 106 -12.99 -9.20 -16.44
C TYR A 106 -13.55 -8.33 -15.31
N VAL A 107 -14.11 -7.15 -15.63
CA VAL A 107 -14.76 -6.28 -14.64
C VAL A 107 -15.98 -6.98 -14.03
N MET A 108 -16.81 -7.61 -14.85
CA MET A 108 -17.99 -8.34 -14.35
C MET A 108 -17.60 -9.50 -13.42
N LYS A 109 -16.63 -10.34 -13.80
CA LYS A 109 -16.14 -11.42 -12.93
C LYS A 109 -15.56 -10.88 -11.63
N ALA A 110 -14.77 -9.81 -11.69
CA ALA A 110 -14.19 -9.21 -10.50
C ALA A 110 -15.25 -8.65 -9.54
N LEU A 111 -16.33 -8.05 -10.07
CA LEU A 111 -17.44 -7.52 -9.27
C LEU A 111 -18.35 -8.59 -8.69
N TRP A 112 -18.44 -9.77 -9.33
CA TRP A 112 -19.26 -10.90 -8.86
C TRP A 112 -18.51 -11.85 -7.93
N ASP A 113 -17.20 -11.63 -7.77
CA ASP A 113 -16.38 -12.39 -6.85
C ASP A 113 -16.60 -11.93 -5.41
N LYS A 114 -17.01 -12.87 -4.54
CA LYS A 114 -17.36 -12.58 -3.14
C LYS A 114 -16.14 -12.14 -2.32
N ASP A 115 -14.97 -12.68 -2.64
CA ASP A 115 -13.74 -12.39 -1.91
C ASP A 115 -13.24 -10.99 -2.29
N HIS A 116 -13.27 -10.64 -3.58
CA HIS A 116 -13.00 -9.28 -4.03
C HIS A 116 -13.95 -8.26 -3.43
N LEU A 117 -15.26 -8.53 -3.41
CA LEU A 117 -16.24 -7.66 -2.76
C LEU A 117 -15.95 -7.48 -1.27
N SER A 118 -15.55 -8.56 -0.59
CA SER A 118 -15.18 -8.52 0.82
C SER A 118 -13.95 -7.64 1.04
N VAL A 119 -12.94 -7.73 0.18
CA VAL A 119 -11.75 -6.86 0.23
C VAL A 119 -12.11 -5.39 0.01
N ILE A 120 -13.02 -5.09 -0.94
CA ILE A 120 -13.49 -3.71 -1.18
C ILE A 120 -14.18 -3.15 0.07
N VAL A 121 -15.14 -3.87 0.64
CA VAL A 121 -15.88 -3.43 1.83
C VAL A 121 -14.94 -3.29 3.02
N PHE A 122 -14.04 -4.26 3.23
CA PHE A 122 -13.02 -4.19 4.27
C PHE A 122 -12.13 -2.94 4.12
N SER A 123 -11.65 -2.66 2.91
CA SER A 123 -10.79 -1.50 2.63
C SER A 123 -11.52 -0.18 2.90
N MET A 124 -12.80 -0.10 2.55
CA MET A 124 -13.65 1.06 2.87
C MET A 124 -13.83 1.25 4.38
N LEU A 125 -14.05 0.17 5.13
CA LEU A 125 -14.20 0.21 6.59
C LEU A 125 -12.90 0.64 7.27
N ILE A 126 -11.75 0.07 6.88
CA ILE A 126 -10.44 0.49 7.41
C ILE A 126 -10.17 1.95 7.06
N GLY A 127 -10.36 2.38 5.81
CA GLY A 127 -10.17 3.79 5.43
C GLY A 127 -11.09 4.75 6.22
N GLY A 128 -12.34 4.33 6.47
CA GLY A 128 -13.27 5.05 7.35
C GLY A 128 -12.79 5.14 8.79
N MET A 129 -12.33 4.04 9.37
CA MET A 129 -11.72 3.99 10.71
C MET A 129 -10.50 4.92 10.79
N VAL A 130 -9.57 4.84 9.84
CA VAL A 130 -8.36 5.70 9.79
C VAL A 130 -8.74 7.18 9.76
N THR A 131 -9.75 7.54 8.98
CA THR A 131 -10.28 8.91 8.92
C THR A 131 -10.87 9.34 10.26
N LEU A 132 -11.65 8.47 10.89
CA LEU A 132 -12.25 8.71 12.20
C LEU A 132 -11.19 8.92 13.28
N LEU A 133 -10.15 8.07 13.31
CA LEU A 133 -9.02 8.17 14.23
C LEU A 133 -8.26 9.49 14.08
N SER A 134 -8.08 9.92 12.83
CA SER A 134 -7.37 11.16 12.50
C SER A 134 -8.17 12.40 12.94
N ARG A 135 -9.50 12.36 12.76
CA ARG A 135 -10.39 13.47 13.13
C ARG A 135 -10.69 13.56 14.63
N ASN A 136 -10.77 12.43 15.33
CA ASN A 136 -11.04 12.36 16.77
C ASN A 136 -9.81 12.64 17.64
N GLY A 137 -8.64 12.88 17.04
CA GLY A 137 -7.47 13.30 17.79
C GLY A 137 -6.59 12.16 18.33
N GLY A 138 -6.96 10.91 18.07
CA GLY A 138 -6.24 9.75 18.60
C GLY A 138 -4.83 9.65 18.03
N MET A 139 -4.71 9.90 16.73
CA MET A 139 -3.43 9.89 16.01
C MET A 139 -2.46 10.93 16.55
N GLN A 140 -2.92 12.16 16.74
CA GLN A 140 -2.13 13.24 17.33
C GLN A 140 -1.82 12.96 18.81
N GLY A 141 -2.70 12.26 19.54
CA GLY A 141 -2.46 11.79 20.91
C GLY A 141 -1.28 10.82 21.00
N VAL A 142 -1.20 9.84 20.08
CA VAL A 142 -0.05 8.92 19.98
C VAL A 142 1.23 9.70 19.68
N VAL A 143 1.18 10.62 18.72
CA VAL A 143 2.35 11.44 18.37
C VAL A 143 2.80 12.32 19.53
N HIS A 144 1.90 13.02 20.21
CA HIS A 144 2.23 13.86 21.37
C HIS A 144 2.85 13.02 22.51
N TYR A 145 2.36 11.80 22.71
CA TYR A 145 2.90 10.90 23.73
C TYR A 145 4.33 10.44 23.41
N LEU A 146 4.66 10.17 22.14
CA LEU A 146 5.99 9.69 21.74
C LEU A 146 7.00 10.84 21.56
N THR A 147 6.57 11.99 21.04
CA THR A 147 7.44 13.16 20.78
C THR A 147 8.08 13.75 22.04
N ARG A 148 7.50 13.56 23.23
CA ARG A 148 8.12 13.98 24.51
C ARG A 148 9.47 13.30 24.79
N TRP A 149 9.76 12.19 24.13
CA TRP A 149 11.02 11.47 24.25
C TRP A 149 12.08 11.93 23.22
N ALA A 150 11.71 12.76 22.24
CA ALA A 150 12.61 13.32 21.24
C ALA A 150 13.38 14.54 21.78
N LYS A 151 14.41 14.28 22.58
CA LYS A 151 15.21 15.31 23.28
C LYS A 151 16.43 15.78 22.47
N ASP A 152 17.05 14.85 21.76
CA ASP A 152 18.23 15.04 20.94
C ASP A 152 18.02 14.38 19.56
N ALA A 153 18.98 14.52 18.67
CA ALA A 153 18.82 14.04 17.32
C ALA A 153 18.75 12.51 17.19
N ARG A 154 19.34 11.77 18.13
CA ARG A 154 19.30 10.30 18.11
C ARG A 154 17.94 9.80 18.60
N SER A 155 17.49 10.32 19.73
CA SER A 155 16.16 10.05 20.29
C SER A 155 15.04 10.53 19.37
N GLY A 156 15.21 11.66 18.66
CA GLY A 156 14.28 12.12 17.64
C GLY A 156 14.10 11.10 16.50
N GLN A 157 15.20 10.53 16.00
CA GLN A 157 15.15 9.48 14.97
C GLN A 157 14.50 8.19 15.49
N TRP A 158 14.81 7.77 16.73
CA TRP A 158 14.16 6.61 17.36
C TRP A 158 12.66 6.82 17.53
N VAL A 159 12.23 8.01 17.94
CA VAL A 159 10.82 8.35 18.07
C VAL A 159 10.12 8.35 16.72
N THR A 160 10.73 8.91 15.67
CA THR A 160 10.18 8.84 14.30
C THR A 160 10.03 7.40 13.83
N TRP A 161 11.06 6.57 14.02
CA TRP A 161 11.02 5.15 13.65
C TRP A 161 9.96 4.38 14.43
N LEU A 162 9.86 4.60 15.74
CA LEU A 162 8.84 3.97 16.58
C LEU A 162 7.43 4.42 16.19
N LEU A 163 7.23 5.69 15.85
CA LEU A 163 5.96 6.19 15.34
C LEU A 163 5.55 5.48 14.05
N GLY A 164 6.51 5.27 13.14
CA GLY A 164 6.28 4.49 11.93
C GLY A 164 5.89 3.04 12.19
N ILE A 165 6.42 2.42 13.25
CA ILE A 165 6.03 1.06 13.67
C ILE A 165 4.65 1.05 14.34
N VAL A 166 4.32 2.06 15.14
CA VAL A 166 3.05 2.10 15.89
C VAL A 166 1.87 2.43 14.97
N ILE A 167 2.08 3.26 13.95
CA ILE A 167 1.07 3.68 12.97
C ILE A 167 1.13 2.74 11.75
N PHE A 168 1.08 1.44 11.99
CA PHE A 168 1.30 0.42 10.94
C PHE A 168 0.07 0.06 10.13
N PHE A 169 -1.11 0.44 10.60
CA PHE A 169 -2.38 -0.03 10.03
C PHE A 169 -2.68 0.61 8.67
N ASP A 170 -2.06 1.74 8.34
CA ASP A 170 -2.20 2.45 7.06
C ASP A 170 -0.91 3.20 6.71
N ASP A 171 -0.31 2.88 5.57
CA ASP A 171 0.97 3.41 5.09
C ASP A 171 0.90 4.87 4.63
N TYR A 172 -0.25 5.30 4.11
CA TYR A 172 -0.50 6.68 3.70
C TYR A 172 -0.65 7.61 4.91
N ALA A 173 -1.48 7.22 5.88
CA ALA A 173 -1.65 7.89 7.16
C ALA A 173 -0.33 7.91 7.94
N ASN A 174 0.43 6.80 7.95
CA ASN A 174 1.78 6.77 8.51
C ASN A 174 2.66 7.84 7.86
N THR A 175 2.72 7.85 6.54
CA THR A 175 3.62 8.74 5.80
C THR A 175 3.29 10.21 6.00
N LEU A 176 2.01 10.56 5.88
CA LEU A 176 1.55 11.94 6.03
C LEU A 176 1.61 12.40 7.48
N LEU A 177 1.10 11.61 8.42
CA LEU A 177 1.00 12.02 9.81
C LEU A 177 2.38 12.09 10.46
N VAL A 178 3.18 11.02 10.36
CA VAL A 178 4.51 10.98 10.97
C VAL A 178 5.41 12.01 10.27
N GLY A 179 5.39 12.06 8.94
CA GLY A 179 6.17 13.02 8.17
C GLY A 179 5.86 14.47 8.53
N ASN A 180 4.59 14.88 8.58
CA ASN A 180 4.23 16.26 8.88
C ASN A 180 4.42 16.61 10.36
N THR A 181 4.08 15.70 11.28
CA THR A 181 4.16 16.00 12.72
C THR A 181 5.59 15.94 13.24
N MET A 182 6.42 15.02 12.72
CA MET A 182 7.83 14.96 13.11
C MET A 182 8.67 16.03 12.44
N ARG A 183 8.26 16.61 11.29
CA ARG A 183 9.00 17.68 10.62
C ARG A 183 9.46 18.81 11.55
N PRO A 184 8.60 19.50 12.31
CA PRO A 184 9.05 20.56 13.23
C PRO A 184 9.98 20.03 14.33
N VAL A 185 9.76 18.80 14.80
CA VAL A 185 10.61 18.16 15.82
C VAL A 185 11.99 17.86 15.25
N THR A 186 12.07 17.26 14.06
CA THR A 186 13.33 16.93 13.39
C THR A 186 14.09 18.18 12.95
N ASP A 187 13.39 19.21 12.48
CA ASP A 187 13.99 20.49 12.09
C ASP A 187 14.65 21.15 13.33
N ARG A 188 13.97 21.17 14.49
CA ARG A 188 14.54 21.64 15.77
C ARG A 188 15.76 20.82 16.19
N LEU A 189 15.72 19.50 15.98
CA LEU A 189 16.81 18.57 16.33
C LEU A 189 17.90 18.46 15.26
N ARG A 190 17.85 19.32 14.22
CA ARG A 190 18.81 19.37 13.11
C ARG A 190 18.99 18.04 12.37
N ILE A 191 17.92 17.27 12.25
CA ILE A 191 17.85 16.06 11.43
C ILE A 191 17.40 16.49 10.03
N SER A 192 18.08 16.02 8.98
CA SER A 192 17.74 16.44 7.61
C SER A 192 16.36 15.93 7.18
N ARG A 193 15.68 16.69 6.32
CA ARG A 193 14.39 16.28 5.73
C ARG A 193 14.51 15.01 4.89
N ALA A 194 15.66 14.80 4.25
CA ALA A 194 15.97 13.56 3.54
C ALA A 194 16.01 12.36 4.51
N LYS A 195 16.61 12.53 5.68
CA LYS A 195 16.64 11.51 6.73
C LYS A 195 15.24 11.23 7.27
N LEU A 196 14.45 12.27 7.54
CA LEU A 196 13.05 12.12 7.96
C LEU A 196 12.23 11.35 6.91
N ALA A 197 12.32 11.74 5.63
CA ALA A 197 11.61 11.06 4.55
C ALA A 197 11.98 9.58 4.46
N TYR A 198 13.27 9.26 4.55
CA TYR A 198 13.75 7.89 4.61
C TYR A 198 13.20 7.13 5.83
N LEU A 199 13.18 7.76 7.01
CA LEU A 199 12.66 7.12 8.22
C LEU A 199 11.16 6.81 8.14
N VAL A 200 10.40 7.66 7.48
CA VAL A 200 8.96 7.48 7.35
C VAL A 200 8.64 6.40 6.30
N ASP A 201 9.24 6.51 5.12
CA ASP A 201 9.04 5.59 4.01
C ASP A 201 9.48 4.16 4.34
N ALA A 202 10.67 4.01 4.94
CA ALA A 202 11.22 2.70 5.27
C ALA A 202 10.52 2.01 6.46
N THR A 203 9.60 2.69 7.15
CA THR A 203 8.66 2.05 8.10
C THR A 203 7.28 1.82 7.51
N ALA A 204 6.81 2.65 6.58
CA ALA A 204 5.44 2.59 6.09
C ALA A 204 5.14 1.24 5.40
N ALA A 205 5.79 0.96 4.27
CA ALA A 205 5.54 -0.28 3.53
C ALA A 205 6.05 -1.54 4.26
N PRO A 206 7.29 -1.56 4.81
CA PRO A 206 7.81 -2.75 5.50
C PRO A 206 6.95 -3.21 6.68
N VAL A 207 6.47 -2.29 7.52
CA VAL A 207 5.66 -2.67 8.68
C VAL A 207 4.26 -3.10 8.22
N ALA A 208 3.67 -2.42 7.23
CA ALA A 208 2.36 -2.80 6.68
C ALA A 208 2.34 -4.22 6.09
N SER A 209 3.45 -4.70 5.51
CA SER A 209 3.59 -6.05 4.93
C SER A 209 3.79 -7.17 5.95
N VAL A 210 4.16 -6.86 7.19
CA VAL A 210 4.32 -7.87 8.27
C VAL A 210 3.32 -7.70 9.41
N ALA A 211 2.52 -6.64 9.34
CA ALA A 211 1.48 -6.36 10.31
C ALA A 211 0.35 -7.37 10.19
N PHE A 212 -0.15 -7.81 11.35
CA PHE A 212 -1.30 -8.72 11.43
C PHE A 212 -2.55 -8.15 10.74
N ILE A 213 -2.74 -6.82 10.84
CA ILE A 213 -3.78 -6.07 10.13
C ILE A 213 -3.14 -4.81 9.54
N SER A 214 -3.38 -4.61 8.26
CA SER A 214 -3.02 -3.40 7.53
C SER A 214 -4.06 -3.12 6.44
N THR A 215 -3.94 -1.99 5.76
CA THR A 215 -4.70 -1.71 4.53
C THR A 215 -4.43 -2.71 3.41
N TRP A 216 -3.31 -3.42 3.45
CA TRP A 216 -2.88 -4.35 2.40
C TRP A 216 -3.35 -5.79 2.62
N ILE A 217 -3.73 -6.15 3.85
CA ILE A 217 -4.04 -7.53 4.21
C ILE A 217 -5.13 -8.14 3.32
N GLY A 218 -6.15 -7.37 2.93
CA GLY A 218 -7.20 -7.87 2.03
C GLY A 218 -6.67 -8.28 0.66
N ALA A 219 -5.76 -7.49 0.08
CA ALA A 219 -5.13 -7.80 -1.19
C ALA A 219 -4.16 -8.99 -1.07
N GLU A 220 -3.35 -9.03 0.00
CA GLU A 220 -2.42 -10.13 0.28
C GLU A 220 -3.17 -11.47 0.40
N LEU A 221 -4.26 -11.50 1.16
CA LEU A 221 -5.10 -12.69 1.28
C LEU A 221 -5.74 -13.07 -0.05
N GLY A 222 -6.19 -12.11 -0.86
CA GLY A 222 -6.71 -12.36 -2.21
C GLY A 222 -5.68 -13.01 -3.12
N TYR A 223 -4.44 -12.54 -3.11
CA TYR A 223 -3.35 -13.14 -3.89
C TYR A 223 -2.96 -14.53 -3.39
N ILE A 224 -2.93 -14.71 -2.07
CA ILE A 224 -2.66 -16.02 -1.46
C ILE A 224 -3.78 -17.01 -1.81
N GLN A 225 -5.05 -16.62 -1.66
CA GLN A 225 -6.21 -17.46 -1.99
C GLN A 225 -6.18 -17.86 -3.48
N GLY A 226 -5.98 -16.89 -4.38
CA GLY A 226 -5.86 -17.18 -5.81
C GLY A 226 -4.67 -18.08 -6.19
N GLY A 227 -3.65 -18.17 -5.32
CA GLY A 227 -2.58 -19.16 -5.42
C GLY A 227 -2.99 -20.53 -4.89
N LEU A 228 -3.65 -20.58 -3.73
CA LEU A 228 -4.13 -21.81 -3.09
C LEU A 228 -5.13 -22.57 -3.98
N ASP A 229 -6.07 -21.85 -4.60
CA ASP A 229 -7.07 -22.41 -5.51
C ASP A 229 -6.44 -23.14 -6.72
N LYS A 230 -5.23 -22.76 -7.12
CA LYS A 230 -4.49 -23.39 -8.22
C LYS A 230 -3.68 -24.61 -7.80
N ILE A 231 -3.25 -24.67 -6.54
CA ILE A 231 -2.41 -25.75 -6.00
C ILE A 231 -3.29 -26.93 -5.54
N GLY A 232 -4.50 -26.66 -5.06
CA GLY A 232 -5.57 -27.67 -4.89
C GLY A 232 -5.46 -28.62 -3.68
N GLU A 233 -4.44 -28.52 -2.82
CA GLU A 233 -4.16 -29.56 -1.80
C GLU A 233 -3.76 -29.05 -0.41
N LEU A 234 -3.78 -27.74 -0.16
CA LEU A 234 -3.42 -27.19 1.15
C LEU A 234 -4.68 -26.94 1.98
N ASN A 235 -4.87 -27.72 3.05
CA ASN A 235 -5.89 -27.47 4.09
C ASN A 235 -5.47 -26.30 5.00
N MET A 236 -5.17 -25.15 4.40
CA MET A 236 -4.77 -23.93 5.10
C MET A 236 -5.59 -22.77 4.55
N SER A 237 -6.12 -21.94 5.44
CA SER A 237 -6.75 -20.68 5.06
C SER A 237 -5.69 -19.71 4.53
N ALA A 238 -6.11 -18.76 3.69
CA ALA A 238 -5.23 -17.69 3.21
C ALA A 238 -4.55 -16.96 4.37
N TYR A 239 -5.26 -16.74 5.48
CA TYR A 239 -4.71 -16.08 6.67
C TYR A 239 -3.64 -16.90 7.37
N GLN A 240 -3.81 -18.22 7.44
CA GLN A 240 -2.80 -19.10 8.03
C GLN A 240 -1.52 -19.10 7.19
N VAL A 241 -1.65 -19.12 5.87
CA VAL A 241 -0.50 -19.03 4.94
C VAL A 241 0.19 -17.68 5.07
N PHE A 242 -0.56 -16.58 5.19
CA PHE A 242 -0.01 -15.26 5.47
C PHE A 242 0.81 -15.27 6.79
N MET A 243 0.23 -15.77 7.89
CA MET A 243 0.94 -15.83 9.17
C MET A 243 2.21 -16.69 9.11
N ALA A 244 2.17 -17.78 8.33
CA ALA A 244 3.33 -18.62 8.09
C ALA A 244 4.37 -17.95 7.18
N SER A 245 3.97 -17.02 6.31
CA SER A 245 4.87 -16.29 5.41
C SER A 245 5.53 -15.08 6.06
N VAL A 246 4.93 -14.48 7.11
CA VAL A 246 5.46 -13.29 7.82
C VAL A 246 6.96 -13.42 8.19
N PRO A 247 7.45 -14.53 8.77
CA PRO A 247 8.88 -14.67 9.09
C PRO A 247 9.80 -14.64 7.85
N TYR A 248 9.27 -14.99 6.68
CA TYR A 248 9.99 -15.03 5.39
C TYR A 248 9.91 -13.71 4.62
N SER A 249 9.23 -12.69 5.16
CA SER A 249 9.24 -11.32 4.64
C SER A 249 10.59 -10.64 4.90
N PHE A 250 11.67 -11.20 4.33
CA PHE A 250 13.05 -10.81 4.61
C PHE A 250 13.30 -9.33 4.36
N TYR A 251 12.78 -8.78 3.26
CA TYR A 251 12.90 -7.36 2.98
C TYR A 251 12.34 -6.51 4.13
N ALA A 252 11.13 -6.81 4.62
CA ALA A 252 10.50 -6.04 5.66
C ALA A 252 11.30 -6.08 6.97
N TRP A 253 11.65 -7.28 7.44
CA TRP A 253 12.42 -7.45 8.67
C TRP A 253 13.82 -6.85 8.59
N LEU A 254 14.52 -7.08 7.48
CA LEU A 254 15.85 -6.51 7.26
C LEU A 254 15.80 -5.00 7.19
N MET A 255 14.76 -4.42 6.57
CA MET A 255 14.62 -2.98 6.46
C MET A 255 14.34 -2.35 7.83
N ILE A 256 13.39 -2.88 8.60
CA ILE A 256 13.12 -2.42 9.99
C ILE A 256 14.38 -2.50 10.86
N ALA A 257 15.12 -3.62 10.79
CA ALA A 257 16.36 -3.81 11.53
C ALA A 257 17.48 -2.88 11.04
N PHE A 258 17.62 -2.72 9.71
CA PHE A 258 18.62 -1.85 9.11
C PHE A 258 18.44 -0.41 9.55
N MET A 259 17.21 0.09 9.65
CA MET A 259 16.94 1.42 10.20
C MET A 259 17.40 1.56 11.65
N ALA A 260 17.04 0.59 12.49
CA ALA A 260 17.47 0.56 13.89
C ALA A 260 19.01 0.61 13.99
N ILE A 261 19.71 -0.14 13.13
CA ILE A 261 21.18 -0.11 13.04
C ILE A 261 21.68 1.26 12.58
N VAL A 262 21.10 1.85 11.55
CA VAL A 262 21.52 3.17 11.02
C VAL A 262 21.32 4.26 12.08
N ILE A 263 20.18 4.26 12.79
CA ILE A 263 19.91 5.20 13.89
C ILE A 263 20.87 4.95 15.06
N TYR A 264 21.13 3.69 15.39
CA TYR A 264 22.05 3.34 16.47
C TYR A 264 23.49 3.78 16.16
N ARG A 265 23.99 3.49 14.95
CA ARG A 265 25.37 3.76 14.53
C ARG A 265 25.60 5.19 14.06
N GLN A 266 24.54 5.97 13.83
CA GLN A 266 24.60 7.32 13.27
C GLN A 266 25.44 7.38 11.99
N ARG A 267 25.33 6.33 11.16
CA ARG A 267 26.08 6.16 9.91
C ARG A 267 25.12 6.27 8.73
N ASP A 268 24.94 7.49 8.25
CA ASP A 268 24.17 7.76 7.05
C ASP A 268 24.98 7.43 5.78
N PHE A 269 24.29 7.22 4.67
CA PHE A 269 24.90 6.81 3.40
C PHE A 269 24.40 7.66 2.22
N GLY A 270 25.18 7.65 1.14
CA GLY A 270 24.81 8.28 -0.13
C GLY A 270 24.44 9.77 -0.03
N PRO A 271 23.49 10.26 -0.85
CA PRO A 271 23.01 11.64 -0.81
C PRO A 271 22.39 12.07 0.52
N MET A 272 21.87 11.11 1.30
CA MET A 272 21.32 11.36 2.63
C MET A 272 22.41 11.81 3.61
N LEU A 273 23.60 11.20 3.57
CA LEU A 273 24.73 11.61 4.42
C LEU A 273 25.12 13.07 4.19
N SER A 274 25.21 13.50 2.92
CA SER A 274 25.52 14.89 2.57
C SER A 274 24.46 15.85 3.10
N SER A 275 23.18 15.45 3.03
CA SER A 275 22.06 16.24 3.56
C SER A 275 22.08 16.32 5.08
N GLU A 276 22.42 15.23 5.76
CA GLU A 276 22.54 15.20 7.22
C GLU A 276 23.69 16.08 7.70
N ARG A 277 24.88 15.99 7.09
CA ARG A 277 26.03 16.85 7.43
C ARG A 277 25.69 18.34 7.30
N ARG A 278 25.01 18.72 6.22
CA ARG A 278 24.52 20.10 6.04
C ARG A 278 23.54 20.51 7.14
N ALA A 279 22.57 19.65 7.46
CA ALA A 279 21.61 19.92 8.53
C ALA A 279 22.29 20.12 9.89
N ARG A 280 23.34 19.34 10.20
CA ARG A 280 24.12 19.48 11.44
C ARG A 280 24.88 20.80 11.52
N GLN A 281 25.51 21.21 10.42
CA GLN A 281 26.39 22.37 10.37
C GLN A 281 25.64 23.70 10.20
N HIS A 282 24.62 23.72 9.34
CA HIS A 282 23.96 24.94 8.88
C HIS A 282 22.46 24.99 9.23
N GLY A 283 21.93 23.94 9.88
CA GLY A 283 20.50 23.80 10.12
C GLY A 283 19.74 23.28 8.90
N VAL A 284 18.44 23.08 9.07
CA VAL A 284 17.54 22.62 8.01
C VAL A 284 16.96 23.85 7.32
N GLY A 285 17.25 24.03 6.03
CA GLY A 285 16.84 25.24 5.29
C GLY A 285 15.32 25.47 5.29
N SER A 286 14.89 26.73 5.29
CA SER A 286 13.49 27.11 5.19
C SER A 286 12.99 26.94 3.76
N SER A 287 12.18 25.91 3.49
CA SER A 287 11.40 25.82 2.26
C SER A 287 9.92 25.59 2.59
N SER A 288 9.12 26.56 2.15
CA SER A 288 7.65 26.70 2.05
C SER A 288 6.79 25.89 3.02
N GLU A 289 6.30 26.56 4.07
CA GLU A 289 5.16 26.08 4.90
C GLU A 289 3.91 25.77 4.06
N ALA A 290 3.77 26.35 2.86
CA ALA A 290 2.57 26.23 2.04
C ALA A 290 2.32 24.81 1.53
N VAL A 291 3.37 24.04 1.21
CA VAL A 291 3.24 22.66 0.70
C VAL A 291 2.77 21.69 1.79
N SER A 292 3.02 21.98 3.06
CA SER A 292 2.55 21.14 4.18
C SER A 292 1.10 21.40 4.57
N ARG A 293 0.51 22.57 4.30
CA ARG A 293 -0.85 22.89 4.76
C ARG A 293 -1.94 22.19 3.93
N GLU A 294 -1.77 22.10 2.60
CA GLU A 294 -2.77 21.45 1.72
C GLU A 294 -2.87 19.93 1.94
N ALA A 295 -1.74 19.24 2.20
CA ALA A 295 -1.74 17.80 2.45
C ALA A 295 -2.22 17.39 3.86
N ASN A 296 -2.34 18.34 4.80
CA ASN A 296 -2.73 18.06 6.18
C ASN A 296 -4.22 18.26 6.48
N ALA A 297 -4.96 18.99 5.63
CA ALA A 297 -6.35 19.35 5.90
C ALA A 297 -7.26 18.13 6.17
N GLU A 298 -6.93 16.98 5.59
CA GLU A 298 -7.67 15.72 5.76
C GLU A 298 -7.38 15.03 7.11
N PHE A 299 -6.18 15.21 7.65
CA PHE A 299 -5.70 14.62 8.91
C PHE A 299 -5.70 15.62 10.08
N GLU A 300 -6.25 16.82 9.88
CA GLU A 300 -6.41 17.80 10.95
C GLU A 300 -7.50 17.36 11.92
N MET A 301 -7.17 17.43 13.21
CA MET A 301 -8.10 17.16 14.29
C MET A 301 -9.20 18.21 14.30
N LYS A 302 -10.44 17.79 14.56
CA LYS A 302 -11.54 18.74 14.77
C LYS A 302 -11.24 19.61 16.01
N THR A 303 -11.50 20.91 15.90
CA THR A 303 -11.24 21.87 16.98
C THR A 303 -12.05 21.52 18.25
N GLY A 304 -11.40 21.62 19.42
CA GLY A 304 -12.04 21.38 20.72
C GLY A 304 -12.03 19.94 21.23
N ILE A 305 -11.37 18.99 20.55
CA ILE A 305 -11.21 17.60 21.01
C ILE A 305 -9.87 17.42 21.73
N SER A 306 -9.87 16.66 22.83
CA SER A 306 -8.65 16.30 23.55
C SER A 306 -7.91 15.18 22.83
N SER A 307 -6.63 15.40 22.53
CA SER A 307 -5.73 14.42 21.91
C SER A 307 -5.29 13.36 22.92
N LYS A 308 -5.89 12.17 22.89
CA LYS A 308 -5.52 11.07 23.79
C LYS A 308 -5.19 9.81 22.99
N ALA A 309 -4.02 9.23 23.25
CA ALA A 309 -3.54 8.05 22.52
C ALA A 309 -4.51 6.85 22.56
N TYR A 310 -5.30 6.69 23.63
CA TYR A 310 -6.28 5.61 23.73
C TYR A 310 -7.36 5.69 22.63
N GLN A 311 -7.66 6.90 22.13
CA GLN A 311 -8.65 7.08 21.06
C GLN A 311 -8.20 6.44 19.74
N ALA A 312 -6.89 6.23 19.53
CA ALA A 312 -6.35 5.44 18.42
C ALA A 312 -6.20 3.95 18.78
N ILE A 313 -5.72 3.66 19.99
CA ILE A 313 -5.44 2.28 20.42
C ILE A 313 -6.71 1.44 20.50
N VAL A 314 -7.81 2.00 21.04
CA VAL A 314 -9.06 1.24 21.25
C VAL A 314 -9.63 0.73 19.93
N PRO A 315 -9.89 1.55 18.90
CA PRO A 315 -10.41 1.06 17.61
C PRO A 315 -9.50 0.03 16.95
N VAL A 316 -8.18 0.27 16.92
CA VAL A 316 -7.22 -0.68 16.34
C VAL A 316 -7.25 -2.02 17.08
N LEU A 317 -7.26 -2.00 18.42
CA LEU A 317 -7.34 -3.21 19.23
C LEU A 317 -8.67 -3.94 19.02
N THR A 318 -9.78 -3.20 18.88
CA THR A 318 -11.09 -3.78 18.56
C THR A 318 -11.06 -4.51 17.21
N VAL A 319 -10.42 -3.95 16.17
CA VAL A 319 -10.23 -4.66 14.90
C VAL A 319 -9.41 -5.93 15.10
N VAL A 320 -8.26 -5.85 15.79
CA VAL A 320 -7.40 -7.01 16.06
C VAL A 320 -8.16 -8.13 16.76
N VAL A 321 -8.84 -7.81 17.86
CA VAL A 321 -9.63 -8.77 18.62
C VAL A 321 -10.79 -9.30 17.80
N GLY A 322 -11.47 -8.43 17.04
CA GLY A 322 -12.59 -8.81 16.18
C GLY A 322 -12.18 -9.75 15.04
N VAL A 323 -11.04 -9.53 14.41
CA VAL A 323 -10.49 -10.43 13.39
C VAL A 323 -10.13 -11.78 14.02
N VAL A 324 -9.41 -11.78 15.15
CA VAL A 324 -9.05 -13.03 15.85
C VAL A 324 -10.31 -13.79 16.27
N ALA A 325 -11.29 -13.12 16.86
CA ALA A 325 -12.57 -13.73 17.22
C ALA A 325 -13.32 -14.24 15.99
N GLY A 326 -13.32 -13.49 14.88
CA GLY A 326 -13.89 -13.91 13.60
C GLY A 326 -13.26 -15.19 13.08
N LEU A 327 -11.92 -15.29 13.12
CA LEU A 327 -11.20 -16.50 12.70
C LEU A 327 -11.58 -17.69 13.58
N LEU A 328 -11.69 -17.50 14.89
CA LEU A 328 -12.10 -18.55 15.83
C LEU A 328 -13.55 -19.01 15.63
N VAL A 329 -14.46 -18.07 15.34
CA VAL A 329 -15.89 -18.37 15.14
C VAL A 329 -16.14 -19.02 13.79
N THR A 330 -15.54 -18.49 12.72
CA THR A 330 -15.75 -18.99 11.36
C THR A 330 -15.06 -20.33 11.11
N GLY A 331 -13.93 -20.58 11.78
CA GLY A 331 -13.19 -21.83 11.69
C GLY A 331 -13.48 -22.83 12.82
N TRP A 332 -14.52 -22.61 13.61
CA TRP A 332 -14.80 -23.43 14.79
C TRP A 332 -15.10 -24.88 14.41
N ASP A 333 -14.30 -25.81 14.95
CA ASP A 333 -14.52 -27.25 14.80
C ASP A 333 -14.57 -27.91 16.20
N ALA A 334 -15.77 -28.35 16.59
CA ALA A 334 -16.03 -28.99 17.86
C ALA A 334 -15.33 -30.36 18.01
N ALA A 335 -15.12 -31.09 16.91
CA ALA A 335 -14.42 -32.37 16.92
C ALA A 335 -12.92 -32.17 17.18
N LEU A 336 -12.33 -31.16 16.53
CA LEU A 336 -10.92 -30.80 16.74
C LEU A 336 -10.67 -30.22 18.15
N TRP A 337 -11.61 -29.45 18.69
CA TRP A 337 -11.50 -28.86 20.02
C TRP A 337 -11.60 -29.89 21.16
N SER A 338 -12.49 -30.87 21.01
CA SER A 338 -12.73 -31.94 22.00
C SER A 338 -11.67 -33.04 22.02
N ASP A 339 -10.82 -33.10 20.99
CA ASP A 339 -9.73 -34.07 20.89
C ASP A 339 -8.63 -33.79 21.95
N ALA A 340 -8.60 -34.58 23.02
CA ALA A 340 -7.63 -34.44 24.11
C ALA A 340 -6.19 -34.80 23.71
N SER A 341 -6.00 -35.47 22.56
CA SER A 341 -4.67 -35.88 22.07
C SER A 341 -3.88 -34.73 21.43
N LYS A 342 -4.57 -33.66 21.01
CA LYS A 342 -3.96 -32.51 20.32
C LYS A 342 -3.65 -31.38 21.30
N GLY A 343 -2.42 -30.85 21.21
CA GLY A 343 -2.00 -29.66 21.94
C GLY A 343 -2.76 -28.40 21.49
N LEU A 344 -2.80 -27.38 22.35
CA LEU A 344 -3.51 -26.12 22.11
C LEU A 344 -3.10 -25.44 20.80
N THR A 345 -1.81 -25.48 20.46
CA THR A 345 -1.27 -24.88 19.23
C THR A 345 -1.80 -25.56 17.97
N VAL A 346 -1.89 -26.89 17.97
CA VAL A 346 -2.46 -27.68 16.86
C VAL A 346 -3.96 -27.41 16.73
N LYS A 347 -4.66 -27.27 17.86
CA LYS A 347 -6.09 -26.93 17.87
C LYS A 347 -6.35 -25.55 17.27
N LEU A 348 -5.63 -24.53 17.75
CA LEU A 348 -5.76 -23.17 17.23
C LEU A 348 -5.36 -23.07 15.77
N SER A 349 -4.27 -23.75 15.37
CA SER A 349 -3.85 -23.79 13.97
C SER A 349 -4.88 -24.46 13.08
N GLY A 350 -5.55 -25.53 13.54
CA GLY A 350 -6.61 -26.20 12.80
C GLY A 350 -7.85 -25.31 12.63
N ILE A 351 -8.27 -24.63 13.69
CA ILE A 351 -9.39 -23.69 13.67
C ILE A 351 -9.10 -22.52 12.70
N VAL A 352 -7.93 -21.90 12.80
CA VAL A 352 -7.54 -20.81 11.89
C VAL A 352 -7.41 -21.32 10.45
N GLY A 353 -6.97 -22.57 10.25
CA GLY A 353 -6.87 -23.19 8.93
C GLY A 353 -8.21 -23.45 8.25
N GLY A 354 -9.27 -23.71 9.02
CA GLY A 354 -10.63 -23.85 8.51
C GLY A 354 -11.42 -22.54 8.43
N ALA A 355 -10.84 -21.42 8.86
CA ALA A 355 -11.56 -20.16 9.00
C ALA A 355 -11.78 -19.42 7.68
N ASP A 356 -12.92 -18.72 7.60
CA ASP A 356 -13.21 -17.78 6.52
C ASP A 356 -12.48 -16.46 6.82
N SER A 357 -11.35 -16.27 6.15
CA SER A 357 -10.45 -15.14 6.39
C SER A 357 -11.10 -13.80 6.04
N PHE A 358 -11.86 -13.76 4.95
CA PHE A 358 -12.50 -12.53 4.47
C PHE A 358 -13.67 -12.10 5.38
N LYS A 359 -14.52 -13.03 5.82
CA LYS A 359 -15.58 -12.71 6.81
C LYS A 359 -15.00 -12.22 8.13
N SER A 360 -13.92 -12.83 8.58
CA SER A 360 -13.23 -12.44 9.82
C SER A 360 -12.70 -11.01 9.73
N LEU A 361 -12.11 -10.63 8.59
CA LEU A 361 -11.70 -9.26 8.32
C LEU A 361 -12.87 -8.27 8.34
N LEU A 362 -14.02 -8.63 7.74
CA LEU A 362 -15.21 -7.78 7.73
C LEU A 362 -15.78 -7.55 9.13
N TYR A 363 -15.88 -8.60 9.95
CA TYR A 363 -16.37 -8.47 11.32
C TYR A 363 -15.44 -7.62 12.19
N GLY A 364 -14.13 -7.83 12.05
CA GLY A 364 -13.13 -7.04 12.77
C GLY A 364 -13.17 -5.57 12.38
N SER A 365 -13.16 -5.25 11.08
CA SER A 365 -13.15 -3.86 10.61
C SER A 365 -14.46 -3.14 10.93
N PHE A 366 -15.61 -3.82 10.88
CA PHE A 366 -16.88 -3.27 11.31
C PHE A 366 -16.88 -2.93 12.80
N ALA A 367 -16.39 -3.84 13.65
CA ALA A 367 -16.32 -3.61 15.09
C ALA A 367 -15.41 -2.43 15.46
N GLY A 368 -14.30 -2.21 14.73
CA GLY A 368 -13.40 -1.07 14.96
C GLY A 368 -13.98 0.29 14.57
N CYS A 369 -15.01 0.33 13.74
CA CYS A 369 -15.71 1.57 13.37
C CYS A 369 -16.77 1.98 14.40
N CYS A 370 -17.20 1.07 15.28
CA CYS A 370 -18.14 1.32 16.38
C CYS A 370 -17.40 1.84 17.61
#